data_AF-A0A534AUV3-F1
#
_entry.id   AF-A0A534AUV3-F1
#
_cell.length_a   1.000
_cell.length_b   1.000
_cell.length_c   1.000
_cell.angle_alpha   90.00
_cell.angle_beta   90.00
_cell.angle_gamma   90.00
#
_symmetry.space_group_name_H-M   'P 1'
#
loop_
_entity.id
_entity.type
_entity.pdbx_description
1 polymer ?
#
loop_
_entity_poly.entity_id
_entity_poly.type
_entity_poly.pdbx_seq_one_letter_code
_entity_poly.pdbx_strand_id
1 'polypeptide(L)'
;MRPNRTLEIGTGLFVLLGFAALLFLTTQLPVPGIRFDSKEYKAVVNLRIDPQYNQIPEDSFASIQTTGLLGGKYIGLSPGGLDSYLKDGGRIEQTQSAIVLESLVNKFFANYASKGGDSQSQGGDNRNKVESKK
;
A
#
# COMPACT_ATOMS: atom_id res chain seq x y z
N MET A 1 -66.82 -11.97 8.28
CA MET A 1 -65.38 -11.74 8.52
C MET A 1 -64.81 -11.09 7.26
N ARG A 2 -64.35 -9.83 7.33
CA ARG A 2 -63.79 -9.11 6.17
C ARG A 2 -62.30 -9.46 6.02
N PRO A 3 -61.78 -9.70 4.80
CA PRO A 3 -60.43 -10.20 4.61
C PRO A 3 -59.37 -9.07 4.73
N ASN A 4 -58.36 -9.27 5.60
CA ASN A 4 -57.32 -8.29 5.95
C ASN A 4 -56.14 -8.21 4.94
N ARG A 5 -56.36 -8.54 3.66
CA ARG A 5 -55.28 -8.68 2.66
C ARG A 5 -54.55 -7.37 2.33
N THR A 6 -55.15 -6.22 2.63
CA THR A 6 -54.53 -4.90 2.45
C THR A 6 -53.32 -4.68 3.36
N LEU A 7 -53.31 -5.29 4.56
CA LEU A 7 -52.20 -5.16 5.51
C LEU A 7 -50.96 -5.98 5.09
N GLU A 8 -51.17 -7.14 4.47
CA GLU A 8 -50.10 -8.02 3.99
C GLU A 8 -49.33 -7.42 2.81
N ILE A 9 -50.05 -6.75 1.89
CA ILE A 9 -49.45 -6.08 0.72
C ILE A 9 -48.59 -4.89 1.18
N GLY A 10 -49.08 -4.10 2.15
CA GLY A 10 -48.32 -2.96 2.69
C GLY A 10 -47.03 -3.39 3.40
N THR A 11 -47.12 -4.46 4.19
CA THR A 11 -45.95 -5.01 4.91
C THR A 11 -44.92 -5.59 3.95
N GLY A 12 -45.37 -6.35 2.93
CA GLY A 12 -44.48 -6.90 1.91
C GLY A 12 -43.75 -5.82 1.11
N LEU A 13 -44.45 -4.75 0.73
CA LEU A 13 -43.84 -3.62 0.01
C LEU A 13 -42.83 -2.87 0.89
N PHE A 14 -43.14 -2.65 2.18
CA PHE A 14 -42.21 -2.01 3.12
C PHE A 14 -40.92 -2.82 3.29
N VAL A 15 -41.06 -4.14 3.47
CA VAL A 15 -39.91 -5.05 3.60
C VAL A 15 -39.09 -5.07 2.30
N LEU A 16 -39.75 -5.10 1.14
CA LEU A 16 -39.08 -5.11 -0.15
C LEU A 16 -38.32 -3.79 -0.42
N LEU A 17 -38.92 -2.64 -0.10
CA LEU A 17 -38.26 -1.34 -0.20
C LEU A 17 -37.08 -1.23 0.78
N GLY A 18 -37.22 -1.74 2.00
CA GLY A 18 -36.13 -1.79 2.98
C GLY A 18 -34.96 -2.64 2.48
N PHE A 19 -35.24 -3.82 1.92
CA PHE A 19 -34.19 -4.68 1.35
C PHE A 19 -33.54 -4.06 0.13
N ALA A 20 -34.32 -3.43 -0.76
CA ALA A 20 -33.81 -2.68 -1.90
C ALA A 20 -32.91 -1.52 -1.46
N ALA A 21 -33.26 -0.81 -0.38
CA ALA A 21 -32.44 0.27 0.17
C ALA A 21 -31.10 -0.25 0.73
N LEU A 22 -31.08 -1.40 1.39
CA LEU A 22 -29.83 -2.04 1.85
C LEU A 22 -28.95 -2.49 0.69
N LEU A 23 -29.55 -3.09 -0.35
CA LEU A 23 -28.84 -3.46 -1.58
C LEU A 23 -28.28 -2.21 -2.28
N PHE A 24 -29.03 -1.12 -2.30
CA PHE A 24 -28.57 0.14 -2.88
C PHE A 24 -27.39 0.72 -2.10
N LEU A 25 -27.49 0.79 -0.77
CA LEU A 25 -26.45 1.34 0.09
C LEU A 25 -25.12 0.58 -0.01
N THR A 26 -25.17 -0.76 -0.10
CA THR A 26 -23.95 -1.56 -0.23
C THR A 26 -23.24 -1.37 -1.58
N THR A 27 -23.99 -1.11 -2.67
CA THR A 27 -23.39 -0.87 -3.99
C THR A 27 -22.74 0.49 -4.15
N GLN A 28 -23.16 1.48 -3.37
CA GLN A 28 -22.61 2.84 -3.45
C GLN A 28 -21.29 3.02 -2.69
N LEU A 29 -20.72 1.97 -2.11
CA LEU A 29 -19.45 2.08 -1.39
C LEU A 29 -18.32 2.44 -2.36
N PRO A 30 -17.76 3.66 -2.34
CA PRO A 30 -16.74 4.07 -3.27
C PRO A 30 -15.44 3.36 -2.87
N VAL A 31 -14.98 2.38 -3.66
CA VAL A 31 -13.64 1.84 -3.51
C VAL A 31 -12.64 2.86 -4.07
N PRO A 32 -11.60 3.26 -3.30
CA PRO A 32 -10.50 4.04 -3.85
C PRO A 32 -9.92 3.31 -5.07
N GLY A 33 -10.03 3.92 -6.24
CA GLY A 33 -9.69 3.28 -7.50
C GLY A 33 -8.18 3.26 -7.71
N ILE A 34 -7.58 2.06 -7.72
CA ILE A 34 -6.23 1.83 -8.22
C ILE A 34 -6.33 1.57 -9.72
N ARG A 35 -5.58 2.34 -10.51
CA ARG A 35 -5.50 2.18 -11.98
C ARG A 35 -4.06 2.03 -12.41
N PHE A 36 -3.84 1.41 -13.56
CA PHE A 36 -2.52 1.29 -14.15
C PHE A 36 -2.35 2.34 -15.26
N ASP A 37 -1.37 3.23 -15.10
CA ASP A 37 -0.96 4.15 -16.16
C ASP A 37 -0.01 3.42 -17.11
N SER A 38 -0.47 3.15 -18.33
CA SER A 38 0.30 2.42 -19.34
C SER A 38 1.39 3.26 -20.03
N LYS A 39 1.40 4.59 -19.84
CA LYS A 39 2.45 5.47 -20.37
C LYS A 39 3.63 5.53 -19.42
N GLU A 40 3.35 5.73 -18.13
CA GLU A 40 4.37 5.79 -17.09
C GLU A 40 4.74 4.43 -16.49
N TYR A 41 3.97 3.37 -16.81
CA TYR A 41 4.09 2.04 -16.20
C TYR A 41 4.00 2.07 -14.67
N LYS A 42 3.13 2.92 -14.13
CA LYS A 42 2.93 3.10 -12.67
C LYS A 42 1.49 2.83 -12.27
N ALA A 43 1.31 2.35 -11.05
CA ALA A 43 0.00 2.35 -10.40
C ALA A 43 -0.35 3.76 -9.93
N VAL A 44 -1.57 4.20 -10.22
CA VAL A 44 -2.14 5.48 -9.78
C VAL A 44 -3.30 5.20 -8.83
N VAL A 45 -3.24 5.79 -7.64
CA VAL A 45 -4.27 5.64 -6.61
C VAL A 45 -5.03 6.95 -6.48
N ASN A 46 -6.36 6.90 -6.63
CA ASN A 46 -7.22 8.04 -6.35
C ASN A 46 -7.72 7.96 -4.91
N LEU A 47 -7.39 8.97 -4.11
CA LEU A 47 -7.80 9.05 -2.70
C LEU A 47 -9.07 9.89 -2.57
N ARG A 48 -9.99 9.40 -1.74
CA ARG A 48 -11.14 10.20 -1.30
C ARG A 48 -10.86 10.68 0.11
N ILE A 49 -10.64 11.98 0.25
CA ILE A 49 -10.34 12.62 1.53
C ILE A 49 -11.59 13.36 1.99
N ASP A 50 -11.88 13.28 3.28
CA ASP A 50 -13.02 13.99 3.84
C ASP A 50 -12.80 15.52 3.75
N PRO A 51 -13.80 16.31 3.31
CA PRO A 51 -13.66 17.76 3.16
C PRO A 51 -13.22 18.51 4.41
N GLN A 52 -13.41 17.94 5.61
CA GLN A 52 -12.92 18.54 6.86
C GLN A 52 -11.38 18.62 6.92
N TYR A 53 -10.67 17.80 6.14
CA TYR A 53 -9.21 17.79 6.04
C TYR A 53 -8.73 18.52 4.78
N ASN A 54 -9.08 19.80 4.65
CA ASN A 54 -8.76 20.63 3.49
C ASN A 54 -7.43 21.41 3.59
N GLN A 55 -6.64 21.15 4.62
CA GLN A 55 -5.36 21.84 4.90
C GLN A 55 -4.15 20.92 4.68
N ILE A 56 -4.21 20.02 3.70
CA ILE A 56 -3.08 19.15 3.35
C ILE A 56 -2.15 19.96 2.43
N PRO A 57 -0.90 20.27 2.84
CA PRO A 57 0.03 21.04 2.00
C PRO A 57 0.27 20.38 0.64
N GLU A 58 0.45 21.18 -0.42
CA GLU A 58 0.72 20.67 -1.78
C GLU A 58 2.03 19.89 -1.88
N ASP A 59 3.01 20.18 -1.01
CA ASP A 59 4.29 19.47 -0.91
C ASP A 59 4.27 18.28 0.07
N SER A 60 3.07 17.82 0.46
CA SER A 60 2.93 16.63 1.29
C SER A 60 3.50 15.38 0.62
N PHE A 61 3.89 14.41 1.45
CA PHE A 61 4.45 13.13 1.04
C PHE A 61 3.50 11.98 1.35
N ALA A 62 3.37 11.01 0.43
CA ALA A 62 2.58 9.80 0.64
C ALA A 62 3.46 8.55 0.71
N SER A 63 3.21 7.67 1.67
CA SER A 63 3.92 6.39 1.83
C SER A 63 2.96 5.24 2.04
N ILE A 64 3.25 4.07 1.48
CA ILE A 64 2.49 2.86 1.79
C ILE A 64 3.08 2.22 3.05
N GLN A 65 2.29 2.19 4.11
CA GLN A 65 2.67 1.68 5.42
C GLN A 65 1.90 0.39 5.76
N THR A 66 2.43 -0.39 6.69
CA THR A 66 1.80 -1.61 7.21
C THR A 66 1.44 -1.40 8.67
N THR A 67 0.23 -1.78 9.08
CA THR A 67 -0.14 -1.77 10.50
C THR A 67 0.58 -2.92 11.21
N GLY A 68 1.56 -2.59 12.04
CA GLY A 68 2.40 -3.60 12.71
C GLY A 68 3.19 -4.45 11.71
N LEU A 69 3.42 -5.72 12.04
CA LEU A 69 4.25 -6.63 11.22
C LEU A 69 3.48 -7.30 10.07
N LEU A 70 2.21 -7.67 10.31
CA LEU A 70 1.40 -8.51 9.43
C LEU A 70 0.01 -7.92 9.14
N GLY A 71 -0.26 -6.69 9.59
CA GLY A 71 -1.56 -6.06 9.42
C GLY A 71 -1.80 -5.56 8.00
N GLY A 72 -2.93 -4.87 7.82
CA GLY A 72 -3.30 -4.26 6.55
C GLY A 72 -2.31 -3.18 6.11
N LYS A 73 -2.30 -2.92 4.79
CA LYS A 73 -1.61 -1.78 4.19
C LYS A 73 -2.50 -0.55 4.25
N TYR A 74 -1.90 0.62 4.47
CA TYR A 74 -2.58 1.92 4.36
C TYR A 74 -1.63 2.96 3.77
N ILE A 75 -2.17 4.10 3.36
CA ILE A 75 -1.39 5.23 2.88
C ILE A 75 -1.23 6.22 4.02
N GLY A 76 0.00 6.44 4.46
CA GLY A 76 0.35 7.50 5.40
C GLY A 76 0.68 8.77 4.64
N LEU A 77 0.13 9.89 5.10
CA LEU A 77 0.43 11.23 4.58
C LEU A 77 1.26 11.98 5.62
N SER A 78 2.37 12.56 5.19
CA SER A 78 3.18 13.47 5.99
C SER A 78 3.04 14.88 5.42
N PRO A 79 2.65 15.88 6.22
CA PRO A 79 2.53 17.24 5.74
C PRO A 79 3.91 17.79 5.36
N GLY A 80 3.93 18.58 4.29
CA GLY A 80 5.06 19.43 3.96
C GLY A 80 5.02 20.76 4.70
N GLY A 81 5.71 21.76 4.17
CA GLY A 81 5.88 23.08 4.79
C GLY A 81 5.27 24.24 4.00
N LEU A 82 4.57 23.98 2.89
CA LEU A 82 3.93 25.04 2.12
C LEU A 82 2.62 25.53 2.75
N ASP A 83 2.35 26.82 2.58
CA ASP A 83 1.08 27.46 2.94
C ASP A 83 0.00 27.31 1.84
N SER A 84 0.29 26.55 0.77
CA SER A 84 -0.68 26.15 -0.26
C SER A 84 -1.19 24.73 0.00
N TYR A 85 -2.50 24.52 -0.19
CA TYR A 85 -3.16 23.25 0.09
C TYR A 85 -3.71 22.56 -1.15
N LEU A 86 -3.66 21.22 -1.14
CA LEU A 86 -4.21 20.38 -2.19
C LEU A 86 -5.71 20.65 -2.38
N LYS A 87 -6.11 20.74 -3.65
CA LYS A 87 -7.51 20.87 -4.07
C LYS A 87 -8.02 19.54 -4.62
N ASP A 88 -9.33 19.47 -4.87
CA ASP A 88 -9.91 18.33 -5.57
C ASP A 88 -9.21 18.11 -6.92
N GLY A 89 -8.91 16.85 -7.23
CA GLY A 89 -8.07 16.47 -8.38
C GLY A 89 -6.57 16.80 -8.25
N GLY A 90 -6.13 17.36 -7.12
CA GLY A 90 -4.72 17.59 -6.82
C GLY A 90 -3.92 16.30 -6.73
N ARG A 91 -2.61 16.39 -6.99
CA ARG A 91 -1.71 15.24 -7.02
C ARG A 91 -0.57 15.41 -6.02
N ILE A 92 -0.29 14.34 -5.30
CA ILE A 92 0.91 14.22 -4.46
C ILE A 92 2.04 13.68 -5.33
N GLU A 93 3.08 14.49 -5.52
CA GLU A 93 4.22 14.11 -6.37
C GLU A 93 5.22 13.21 -5.64
N GLN A 94 5.43 13.46 -4.35
CA GLN A 94 6.40 12.72 -3.56
C GLN A 94 5.73 11.48 -2.95
N THR A 95 6.11 10.29 -3.45
CA THR A 95 5.55 9.01 -3.00
C THR A 95 6.63 8.00 -2.66
N GLN A 96 6.33 7.08 -1.74
CA GLN A 96 7.21 5.97 -1.38
C GLN A 96 6.46 4.64 -1.32
N SER A 97 7.06 3.66 -1.98
CA SER A 97 6.56 2.28 -2.01
C SER A 97 6.68 1.61 -0.64
N ALA A 98 5.80 0.64 -0.40
CA ALA A 98 5.94 -0.23 0.75
C ALA A 98 7.24 -1.05 0.65
N ILE A 99 7.81 -1.35 1.82
CA ILE A 99 8.88 -2.33 1.88
C ILE A 99 8.29 -3.73 1.64
N VAL A 100 8.95 -4.47 0.76
CA VAL A 100 8.64 -5.88 0.45
C VAL A 100 9.34 -6.74 1.50
N LEU A 101 8.58 -7.51 2.30
CA LEU A 101 9.12 -8.26 3.44
C LEU A 101 10.21 -9.25 3.01
N GLU A 102 10.00 -9.91 1.89
CA GLU A 102 10.93 -10.84 1.25
C GLU A 102 12.29 -10.18 0.99
N SER A 103 12.27 -8.91 0.57
CA SER A 103 13.51 -8.15 0.35
C SER A 103 14.27 -7.89 1.65
N LEU A 104 13.56 -7.71 2.77
CA LEU A 104 14.18 -7.55 4.09
C LEU A 104 14.77 -8.87 4.59
N VAL A 105 14.03 -9.97 4.42
CA VAL A 105 14.48 -11.31 4.80
C VAL A 105 15.74 -11.70 4.02
N ASN A 106 15.75 -11.48 2.71
CA ASN A 106 16.92 -11.75 1.86
C ASN A 106 18.13 -10.91 2.27
N LYS A 107 17.92 -9.62 2.55
CA LYS A 107 18.99 -8.73 3.06
C LYS A 107 19.52 -9.19 4.42
N PHE A 108 18.64 -9.62 5.32
CA PHE A 108 19.02 -10.14 6.64
C PHE A 108 19.90 -11.39 6.51
N PHE A 109 19.46 -12.39 5.76
CA PHE A 109 20.24 -13.62 5.55
C PHE A 109 21.54 -13.37 4.79
N ALA A 110 21.53 -12.52 3.76
CA ALA A 110 22.74 -12.15 3.04
C ALA A 110 23.78 -11.52 3.97
N ASN A 111 23.36 -10.59 4.83
CA ASN A 111 24.23 -9.95 5.82
C ASN A 111 24.71 -10.91 6.91
N TYR A 112 23.90 -11.92 7.27
CA TYR A 112 24.30 -12.95 8.23
C TYR A 112 25.31 -13.94 7.63
N ALA A 113 25.09 -14.34 6.37
CA ALA A 113 25.98 -15.24 5.63
C ALA A 113 27.33 -14.58 5.31
N SER A 114 27.34 -13.30 4.91
CA SER A 114 28.58 -12.56 4.63
C SER A 114 29.40 -12.27 5.88
N LYS A 115 28.78 -12.26 7.07
CA LYS A 115 29.49 -12.13 8.36
C LYS A 115 30.10 -13.44 8.87
N GLY A 116 29.71 -14.59 8.31
CA GLY A 116 30.23 -15.92 8.66
C GLY A 116 31.25 -16.50 7.68
N GLY A 117 31.59 -15.78 6.59
CA GLY A 117 32.42 -16.30 5.49
C GLY A 117 33.90 -15.90 5.51
N ASP A 118 34.35 -15.02 6.41
CA ASP A 118 35.73 -14.51 6.45
C ASP A 118 36.70 -15.41 7.22
N SER A 119 36.66 -16.72 6.95
CA SER A 119 37.65 -17.67 7.48
C SER A 119 37.84 -18.87 6.55
N GLN A 120 38.44 -18.66 5.37
CA GLN A 120 39.41 -19.55 4.71
C GLN A 120 39.50 -19.23 3.22
N SER A 121 40.48 -18.43 2.82
CA SER A 121 41.35 -18.74 1.66
C SER A 121 42.44 -17.69 1.54
N GLN A 122 43.56 -17.89 2.23
CA GLN A 122 44.85 -17.32 1.85
C GLN A 122 45.97 -18.21 2.43
N GLY A 123 46.12 -19.40 1.84
CA GLY A 123 47.33 -20.20 1.95
C GLY A 123 48.13 -20.02 0.66
N GLY A 124 48.99 -19.01 0.63
CA GLY A 124 49.82 -18.69 -0.52
C GLY A 124 50.80 -19.81 -0.84
N ASP A 125 50.64 -20.38 -2.03
CA ASP A 125 51.65 -21.20 -2.71
C ASP A 125 52.82 -20.30 -3.12
N ASN A 126 53.93 -20.39 -2.39
CA ASN A 126 55.15 -19.67 -2.74
C ASN A 126 56.38 -20.50 -2.39
N ARG A 127 56.66 -21.53 -3.20
CA ARG A 127 57.95 -22.23 -3.22
C ARG A 127 58.42 -22.53 -4.65
N ASN A 128 58.53 -21.48 -5.47
CA ASN A 128 59.34 -21.53 -6.69
C ASN A 128 60.46 -20.49 -6.59
N LYS A 129 61.53 -20.82 -5.86
CA LYS A 129 62.85 -20.21 -6.06
C LYS A 129 63.97 -21.00 -5.38
N VAL A 130 64.32 -22.17 -5.91
CA VAL A 130 65.70 -22.68 -5.80
C VAL A 130 66.07 -23.32 -7.12
N GLU A 131 66.22 -22.50 -8.14
CA GLU A 131 67.03 -22.81 -9.30
C GLU A 131 68.29 -21.94 -9.21
N SER A 132 69.36 -22.53 -8.71
CA SER A 132 70.72 -22.13 -9.08
C SER A 132 71.59 -23.36 -8.88
N LYS A 133 71.64 -24.18 -9.93
CA LYS A 133 72.57 -25.29 -10.06
C LYS A 133 73.66 -24.83 -11.03
N LYS A 134 74.90 -25.10 -10.62
CA LYS A 134 76.14 -25.22 -11.40
C LYS A 134 77.02 -23.99 -11.54
#